data_AF-A0A662PTB7-F1
#
_entry.id   AF-A0A662PTB7-F1
#
_cell.length_a   1.000
_cell.length_b   1.000
_cell.length_c   1.000
_cell.angle_alpha   90.00
_cell.angle_beta   90.00
_cell.angle_gamma   90.00
#
_symmetry.space_group_name_H-M   'P 1'
#
loop_
_entity.id
_entity.type
_entity.pdbx_description
1 polymer ?
#
loop_
_entity_poly.entity_id
_entity_poly.type
_entity_poly.pdbx_seq_one_letter_code
_entity_poly.pdbx_strand_id
1 'polypeptide(L)'
;RFVEDAIRYGFPVGGGHGPINPVGRLIEEAERFKVLESMRRAVEILESMDISKYIPESQSNLVMAIDGADSLSDVAAIPGRIVRIYDGVKASEAPWFGASRHVANAVLTAMKFDPRVRSAMNLRYDERLIEAAKRLGWVVSFYDRREEPEEIKRLEGRTVPWGIEVAVKRAGGRVPDLVYHLGDWGKEPMILVFGRDSMDVVEKVRRLIAEASR
;
A
#
# COMPACT_ATOMS: atom_id res chain seq x y z
N ARG A 1 -20.30 -11.10 -16.99
CA ARG A 1 -20.85 -11.78 -18.18
C ARG A 1 -20.04 -13.06 -18.32
N PHE A 2 -20.65 -14.25 -18.19
CA PHE A 2 -19.92 -15.51 -17.98
C PHE A 2 -18.77 -15.77 -18.98
N VAL A 3 -19.03 -15.66 -20.28
CA VAL A 3 -18.04 -15.95 -21.33
C VAL A 3 -16.88 -14.94 -21.32
N GLU A 4 -17.17 -13.64 -21.15
CA GLU A 4 -16.14 -12.59 -21.09
C GLU A 4 -15.24 -12.75 -19.88
N ASP A 5 -15.83 -13.04 -18.70
CA ASP A 5 -15.10 -13.25 -17.46
C ASP A 5 -14.20 -14.50 -17.60
N ALA A 6 -14.70 -15.58 -18.21
CA ALA A 6 -13.90 -16.79 -18.45
C ALA A 6 -12.70 -16.57 -19.38
N ILE A 7 -12.81 -15.68 -20.38
CA ILE A 7 -11.69 -15.30 -21.24
C ILE A 7 -10.71 -14.40 -20.47
N ARG A 8 -11.21 -13.41 -19.73
CA ARG A 8 -10.37 -12.48 -18.95
C ARG A 8 -9.46 -13.20 -17.95
N TYR A 9 -10.00 -14.19 -17.24
CA TYR A 9 -9.26 -14.94 -16.22
C TYR A 9 -8.54 -16.18 -16.77
N GLY A 10 -8.40 -16.30 -18.10
CA GLY A 10 -7.72 -17.41 -18.75
C GLY A 10 -6.30 -17.61 -18.22
N PHE A 11 -5.84 -18.85 -18.18
CA PHE A 11 -4.52 -19.16 -17.64
C PHE A 11 -3.42 -18.73 -18.63
N PRO A 12 -2.31 -18.12 -18.17
CA PRO A 12 -1.19 -17.74 -19.03
C PRO A 12 -0.31 -18.96 -19.35
N VAL A 13 -0.87 -19.95 -20.06
CA VAL A 13 -0.22 -21.20 -20.41
C VAL A 13 0.06 -21.23 -21.92
N GLY A 14 1.33 -21.45 -22.27
CA GLY A 14 1.80 -21.46 -23.67
C GLY A 14 2.09 -20.05 -24.21
N GLY A 15 2.35 -19.96 -25.52
CA GLY A 15 2.66 -18.68 -26.21
C GLY A 15 1.46 -18.00 -26.88
N GLY A 16 0.25 -18.55 -26.72
CA GLY A 16 -0.98 -18.05 -27.35
C GLY A 16 -2.04 -17.62 -26.33
N HIS A 17 -3.29 -17.50 -26.78
CA HIS A 17 -4.42 -17.30 -25.87
C HIS A 17 -4.67 -18.60 -25.11
N GLY A 18 -4.18 -18.67 -23.87
CA GLY A 18 -4.28 -19.85 -23.03
C GLY A 18 -5.73 -20.28 -22.75
N PRO A 19 -5.93 -21.41 -22.05
CA PRO A 19 -7.26 -21.94 -21.81
C PRO A 19 -8.10 -20.96 -20.96
N ILE A 20 -9.38 -20.83 -21.34
CA ILE A 20 -10.35 -20.04 -20.57
C ILE A 20 -10.50 -20.60 -19.16
N ASN A 21 -10.91 -19.74 -18.22
CA ASN A 21 -11.13 -20.09 -16.83
C ASN A 21 -12.59 -19.84 -16.43
N PRO A 22 -13.49 -20.83 -16.60
CA PRO A 22 -14.92 -20.68 -16.31
C PRO A 22 -15.24 -20.28 -14.86
N VAL A 23 -14.31 -20.53 -13.92
CA VAL A 23 -14.47 -20.22 -12.49
C VAL A 23 -13.64 -19.02 -12.05
N GLY A 24 -12.97 -18.31 -12.98
CA GLY A 24 -12.05 -17.22 -12.64
C GLY A 24 -12.70 -16.10 -11.84
N ARG A 25 -13.95 -15.75 -12.18
CA ARG A 25 -14.73 -14.77 -11.40
C ARG A 25 -14.96 -15.21 -9.96
N LEU A 26 -15.28 -16.49 -9.74
CA LEU A 26 -15.49 -17.03 -8.39
C LEU A 26 -14.19 -17.02 -7.58
N ILE A 27 -13.06 -17.32 -8.23
CA ILE A 27 -11.73 -17.25 -7.61
C ILE A 27 -11.42 -15.81 -7.19
N GLU A 28 -11.66 -14.83 -8.07
CA GLU A 28 -11.45 -13.43 -7.76
C GLU A 28 -12.37 -12.95 -6.62
N GLU A 29 -13.67 -13.28 -6.66
CA GLU A 29 -14.63 -12.94 -5.60
C GLU A 29 -14.20 -13.55 -4.25
N ALA A 30 -13.68 -14.78 -4.24
CA ALA A 30 -13.13 -15.41 -3.05
C ALA A 30 -11.86 -14.71 -2.55
N GLU A 31 -10.96 -14.28 -3.44
CA GLU A 31 -9.76 -13.52 -3.06
C GLU A 31 -10.13 -12.12 -2.53
N ARG A 32 -11.10 -11.44 -3.17
CA ARG A 32 -11.63 -10.17 -2.69
C ARG A 32 -12.18 -10.30 -1.27
N PHE A 33 -12.92 -11.36 -0.98
CA PHE A 33 -13.40 -11.65 0.38
C PHE A 33 -12.24 -11.86 1.37
N LYS A 34 -11.22 -12.65 1.01
CA LYS A 34 -10.03 -12.87 1.87
C LYS A 34 -9.28 -11.58 2.18
N VAL A 35 -9.14 -10.69 1.18
CA VAL A 35 -8.52 -9.37 1.35
C VAL A 35 -9.30 -8.56 2.39
N LEU A 36 -10.63 -8.49 2.26
CA LEU A 36 -11.47 -7.74 3.21
C LEU A 36 -11.36 -8.31 4.64
N GLU A 37 -11.40 -9.63 4.80
CA GLU A 37 -11.24 -10.30 6.10
C GLU A 37 -9.85 -10.08 6.71
N SER A 38 -8.79 -10.10 5.89
CA SER A 38 -7.44 -9.78 6.34
C SER A 38 -7.34 -8.33 6.80
N MET A 39 -7.95 -7.40 6.07
CA MET A 39 -7.95 -5.98 6.41
C MET A 39 -8.76 -5.67 7.67
N ARG A 40 -9.93 -6.32 7.87
CA ARG A 40 -10.73 -6.15 9.09
C ARG A 40 -9.93 -6.51 10.34
N ARG A 41 -9.29 -7.68 10.33
CA ARG A 41 -8.41 -8.12 11.43
C ARG A 41 -7.22 -7.19 11.64
N ALA A 42 -6.60 -6.73 10.55
CA ALA A 42 -5.48 -5.80 10.62
C ALA A 42 -5.90 -4.44 11.24
N VAL A 43 -7.08 -3.94 10.90
CA VAL A 43 -7.65 -2.72 11.50
C VAL A 43 -7.91 -2.89 12.99
N GLU A 44 -8.53 -3.99 13.42
CA GLU A 44 -8.75 -4.27 14.84
C GLU A 44 -7.46 -4.21 15.66
N ILE A 45 -6.37 -4.76 15.10
CA ILE A 45 -5.05 -4.69 15.73
C ILE A 45 -4.53 -3.25 15.74
N LEU A 46 -4.61 -2.52 14.63
CA LEU A 46 -4.18 -1.11 14.58
C LEU A 46 -4.92 -0.22 15.58
N GLU A 47 -6.23 -0.40 15.74
CA GLU A 47 -7.04 0.36 16.70
C GLU A 47 -6.66 0.07 18.16
N SER A 48 -6.06 -1.09 18.43
CA SER A 48 -5.53 -1.45 19.76
C SER A 48 -4.13 -0.90 20.04
N MET A 49 -3.46 -0.32 19.03
CA MET A 49 -2.09 0.18 19.14
C MET A 49 -2.05 1.69 19.40
N ASP A 50 -1.10 2.13 20.23
CA ASP A 50 -0.80 3.56 20.40
C ASP A 50 0.09 4.09 19.26
N ILE A 51 -0.56 4.41 18.14
CA ILE A 51 0.10 4.96 16.94
C ILE A 51 -0.38 6.36 16.57
N SER A 52 -1.23 6.96 17.42
CA SER A 52 -1.89 8.26 17.17
C SER A 52 -0.89 9.36 16.76
N LYS A 53 0.29 9.38 17.38
CA LYS A 53 1.38 10.31 17.09
C LYS A 53 2.01 10.15 15.70
N TYR A 54 1.82 9.00 15.06
CA TYR A 54 2.34 8.69 13.72
C TYR A 54 1.26 8.76 12.63
N ILE A 55 0.05 9.22 12.96
CA ILE A 55 -0.98 9.52 11.97
C ILE A 55 -0.70 10.93 11.40
N PRO A 56 -0.59 11.08 10.07
CA PRO A 56 -0.39 12.38 9.44
C PRO A 56 -1.66 13.23 9.49
N GLU A 57 -1.57 14.53 9.23
CA GLU A 57 -2.74 15.42 9.16
C GLU A 57 -3.67 15.03 8.01
N SER A 58 -3.10 14.51 6.92
CA SER A 58 -3.85 13.88 5.83
C SER A 58 -4.44 12.50 6.17
N GLN A 59 -4.28 12.00 7.41
CA GLN A 59 -4.74 10.70 7.91
C GLN A 59 -4.05 9.49 7.25
N SER A 60 -4.07 8.35 7.95
CA SER A 60 -3.44 7.12 7.47
C SER A 60 -4.45 6.23 6.76
N ASN A 61 -4.02 5.44 5.79
CA ASN A 61 -4.83 4.42 5.17
C ASN A 61 -4.01 3.14 5.02
N LEU A 62 -4.58 2.03 5.45
CA LEU A 62 -4.07 0.69 5.19
C LEU A 62 -4.75 0.19 3.92
N VAL A 63 -3.97 -0.35 2.98
CA VAL A 63 -4.50 -0.91 1.74
C VAL A 63 -4.00 -2.32 1.51
N MET A 64 -4.79 -3.15 0.82
CA MET A 64 -4.37 -4.46 0.35
C MET A 64 -5.00 -4.77 -1.02
N ALA A 65 -4.18 -5.19 -1.95
CA ALA A 65 -4.58 -5.58 -3.30
C ALA A 65 -4.85 -7.10 -3.37
N ILE A 66 -5.79 -7.49 -4.24
CA ILE A 66 -5.91 -8.91 -4.63
C ILE A 66 -4.67 -9.34 -5.42
N ASP A 67 -4.49 -10.66 -5.54
CA ASP A 67 -3.44 -11.18 -6.41
C ASP A 67 -3.69 -10.77 -7.87
N GLY A 68 -2.62 -10.37 -8.57
CA GLY A 68 -2.72 -9.91 -9.96
C GLY A 68 -3.46 -8.58 -10.17
N ALA A 69 -3.71 -7.78 -9.13
CA ALA A 69 -4.39 -6.49 -9.26
C ALA A 69 -3.73 -5.56 -10.29
N ASP A 70 -4.56 -4.99 -11.19
CA ASP A 70 -4.11 -4.07 -12.25
C ASP A 70 -4.72 -2.66 -12.14
N SER A 71 -5.72 -2.49 -11.27
CA SER A 71 -6.52 -1.29 -11.17
C SER A 71 -6.80 -0.88 -9.72
N LEU A 72 -7.20 0.38 -9.53
CA LEU A 72 -7.59 0.88 -8.19
C LEU A 72 -8.81 0.16 -7.62
N SER A 73 -9.71 -0.36 -8.47
CA SER A 73 -10.85 -1.16 -8.03
C SER A 73 -10.40 -2.45 -7.34
N ASP A 74 -9.21 -2.96 -7.65
CA ASP A 74 -8.70 -4.23 -7.13
C ASP A 74 -7.90 -4.08 -5.83
N VAL A 75 -7.87 -2.85 -5.29
CA VAL A 75 -7.25 -2.53 -4.03
C VAL A 75 -8.32 -2.15 -3.00
N ALA A 76 -8.36 -2.90 -1.90
CA ALA A 76 -9.16 -2.55 -0.73
C ALA A 76 -8.42 -1.55 0.14
N ALA A 77 -9.17 -0.62 0.73
CA ALA A 77 -8.68 0.43 1.62
C ALA A 77 -9.76 0.77 2.66
N ILE A 78 -9.44 1.64 3.61
CA ILE A 78 -10.43 2.18 4.57
C ILE A 78 -11.10 3.42 3.96
N PRO A 79 -12.42 3.38 3.65
CA PRO A 79 -13.17 4.58 3.28
C PRO A 79 -13.13 5.58 4.43
N GLY A 80 -12.90 6.87 4.14
CA GLY A 80 -12.72 7.88 5.19
C GLY A 80 -11.39 7.79 5.95
N ARG A 81 -10.53 6.80 5.65
CA ARG A 81 -9.19 6.60 6.24
C ARG A 81 -9.24 6.20 7.73
N ILE A 82 -8.06 6.08 8.33
CA ILE A 82 -7.82 5.83 9.75
C ILE A 82 -7.43 7.17 10.37
N VAL A 83 -8.26 7.63 11.30
CA VAL A 83 -8.16 8.95 11.92
C VAL A 83 -7.64 8.83 13.36
N ARG A 84 -6.97 9.88 13.83
CA ARG A 84 -6.60 10.01 15.24
C ARG A 84 -7.85 10.37 16.06
N ILE A 85 -8.10 9.62 17.13
CA ILE A 85 -9.15 9.92 18.12
C ILE A 85 -8.52 9.88 19.51
N TYR A 86 -8.44 11.05 20.16
CA TYR A 86 -7.69 11.23 21.41
C TYR A 86 -6.26 10.67 21.30
N ASP A 87 -5.91 9.71 22.16
CA ASP A 87 -4.61 9.05 22.18
C ASP A 87 -4.55 7.80 21.27
N GLY A 88 -5.66 7.43 20.64
CA GLY A 88 -5.78 6.25 19.78
C GLY A 88 -6.05 6.56 18.31
N VAL A 89 -6.40 5.50 17.58
CA VAL A 89 -6.80 5.59 16.16
C VAL A 89 -8.07 4.81 15.91
N LYS A 90 -8.84 5.24 14.91
CA LYS A 90 -10.10 4.59 14.52
C LYS A 90 -10.24 4.57 13.01
N ALA A 91 -10.62 3.44 12.45
CA ALA A 91 -11.06 3.38 11.06
C ALA A 91 -12.43 4.07 10.92
N SER A 92 -12.55 4.97 9.95
CA SER A 92 -13.81 5.68 9.74
C SER A 92 -14.93 4.77 9.23
N GLU A 93 -14.59 3.72 8.49
CA GLU A 93 -15.53 2.72 7.98
C GLU A 93 -14.87 1.35 7.83
N ALA A 94 -15.68 0.32 7.57
CA ALA A 94 -15.16 -1.00 7.21
C ALA A 94 -14.36 -0.96 5.89
N PRO A 95 -13.32 -1.80 5.72
CA PRO A 95 -12.54 -1.84 4.48
C PRO A 95 -13.42 -2.11 3.26
N TRP A 96 -13.12 -1.44 2.15
CA TRP A 96 -13.79 -1.65 0.86
C TRP A 96 -12.87 -1.38 -0.34
N PHE A 97 -13.19 -2.00 -1.47
CA PHE A 97 -12.48 -1.86 -2.73
C PHE A 97 -12.64 -0.47 -3.34
N GLY A 98 -11.57 0.07 -3.93
CA GLY A 98 -11.57 1.37 -4.62
C GLY A 98 -11.64 2.59 -3.68
N ALA A 99 -11.47 2.41 -2.38
CA ALA A 99 -11.64 3.48 -1.38
C ALA A 99 -10.40 4.38 -1.19
N SER A 100 -9.26 4.08 -1.81
CA SER A 100 -8.04 4.88 -1.75
C SER A 100 -7.41 5.05 -3.13
N ARG A 101 -6.92 6.26 -3.42
CA ARG A 101 -6.17 6.56 -4.65
C ARG A 101 -4.67 6.61 -4.39
N HIS A 102 -4.22 7.31 -3.34
CA HIS A 102 -2.79 7.56 -3.12
C HIS A 102 -2.02 6.28 -2.76
N VAL A 103 -2.38 5.64 -1.65
CA VAL A 103 -1.68 4.43 -1.17
C VAL A 103 -1.92 3.24 -2.11
N ALA A 104 -3.10 3.18 -2.75
CA ALA A 104 -3.39 2.16 -3.76
C ALA A 104 -2.49 2.29 -5.00
N ASN A 105 -2.23 3.50 -5.50
CA ASN A 105 -1.26 3.69 -6.59
C ASN A 105 0.16 3.29 -6.17
N ALA A 106 0.53 3.51 -4.89
CA ALA A 106 1.83 3.10 -4.38
C ALA A 106 1.97 1.56 -4.43
N VAL A 107 0.97 0.83 -3.92
CA VAL A 107 1.02 -0.64 -3.89
C VAL A 107 0.93 -1.25 -5.29
N LEU A 108 0.06 -0.74 -6.17
CA LEU A 108 -0.01 -1.20 -7.56
C LEU A 108 1.32 -0.98 -8.30
N THR A 109 2.01 0.12 -8.02
CA THR A 109 3.33 0.37 -8.60
C THR A 109 4.37 -0.59 -8.04
N ALA A 110 4.38 -0.83 -6.72
CA ALA A 110 5.27 -1.81 -6.10
C ALA A 110 5.07 -3.23 -6.66
N MET A 111 3.82 -3.65 -6.88
CA MET A 111 3.48 -4.96 -7.44
C MET A 111 4.05 -5.21 -8.84
N LYS A 112 4.31 -4.16 -9.63
CA LYS A 112 4.98 -4.31 -10.94
C LYS A 112 6.43 -4.80 -10.81
N PHE A 113 7.07 -4.54 -9.67
CA PHE A 113 8.44 -4.95 -9.38
C PHE A 113 8.49 -6.23 -8.53
N ASP A 114 7.58 -6.38 -7.57
CA ASP A 114 7.40 -7.62 -6.80
C ASP A 114 5.90 -7.87 -6.55
N PRO A 115 5.26 -8.79 -7.30
CA PRO A 115 3.84 -9.11 -7.16
C PRO A 115 3.44 -9.62 -5.77
N ARG A 116 4.42 -10.05 -4.95
CA ARG A 116 4.16 -10.53 -3.59
C ARG A 116 3.90 -9.40 -2.60
N VAL A 117 4.31 -8.16 -2.92
CA VAL A 117 4.12 -6.99 -2.06
C VAL A 117 2.79 -6.33 -2.40
N ARG A 118 1.72 -6.77 -1.74
CA ARG A 118 0.34 -6.38 -2.07
C ARG A 118 -0.32 -5.46 -1.04
N SER A 119 0.39 -5.02 -0.02
CA SER A 119 -0.18 -4.13 0.99
C SER A 119 0.77 -2.98 1.33
N ALA A 120 0.18 -1.85 1.73
CA ALA A 120 0.92 -0.72 2.23
C ALA A 120 0.10 0.09 3.25
N MET A 121 0.79 0.84 4.10
CA MET A 121 0.19 1.85 4.98
C MET A 121 1.04 3.11 4.97
N ASN A 122 0.37 4.28 4.91
CA ASN A 122 1.05 5.55 5.09
C ASN A 122 1.09 5.97 6.57
N LEU A 123 2.20 6.57 6.98
CA LEU A 123 2.45 7.13 8.30
C LEU A 123 3.04 8.53 8.15
N ARG A 124 2.84 9.36 9.18
CA ARG A 124 3.52 10.66 9.29
C ARG A 124 5.02 10.44 9.22
N TYR A 125 5.71 11.30 8.48
CA TYR A 125 7.17 11.31 8.51
C TYR A 125 7.68 11.60 9.92
N ASP A 126 8.64 10.79 10.36
CA ASP A 126 9.38 10.98 11.59
C ASP A 126 10.76 10.34 11.39
N GLU A 127 11.82 11.12 11.56
CA GLU A 127 13.20 10.65 11.37
C GLU A 127 13.53 9.46 12.29
N ARG A 128 12.92 9.39 13.47
CA ARG A 128 13.10 8.27 14.41
C ARG A 128 12.58 6.95 13.83
N LEU A 129 11.50 6.99 13.04
CA LEU A 129 10.98 5.81 12.35
C LEU A 129 11.94 5.38 11.23
N ILE A 130 12.56 6.31 10.52
CA ILE A 130 13.54 5.99 9.47
C ILE A 130 14.75 5.27 10.07
N GLU A 131 15.29 5.80 11.17
CA GLU A 131 16.42 5.17 11.86
C GLU A 131 16.04 3.84 12.50
N ALA A 132 14.84 3.71 13.06
CA ALA A 132 14.33 2.44 13.56
C ALA A 132 14.23 1.38 12.46
N ALA A 133 13.72 1.72 11.28
CA ALA A 133 13.67 0.79 10.14
C ALA A 133 15.07 0.31 9.74
N LYS A 134 16.06 1.21 9.68
CA LYS A 134 17.45 0.84 9.40
C LYS A 134 18.02 -0.11 10.46
N ARG A 135 17.76 0.14 11.76
CA ARG A 135 18.18 -0.75 12.86
C ARG A 135 17.52 -2.13 12.80
N LEU A 136 16.27 -2.20 12.34
CA LEU A 136 15.57 -3.47 12.09
C LEU A 136 16.10 -4.23 10.87
N GLY A 137 17.08 -3.67 10.14
CA GLY A 137 17.66 -4.27 8.95
C GLY A 137 16.77 -4.19 7.71
N TRP A 138 15.79 -3.27 7.70
CA TRP A 138 14.87 -3.11 6.58
C TRP A 138 15.50 -2.39 5.42
N VAL A 139 15.00 -2.66 4.21
CA VAL A 139 15.35 -1.88 3.03
C VAL A 139 14.58 -0.57 3.07
N VAL A 140 15.29 0.53 3.32
CA VAL A 140 14.73 1.88 3.34
C VAL A 140 15.17 2.64 2.10
N SER A 141 14.21 3.25 1.41
CA SER A 141 14.48 4.11 0.25
C SER A 141 13.65 5.39 0.31
N PHE A 142 13.90 6.31 -0.61
CA PHE A 142 13.22 7.60 -0.66
C PHE A 142 13.16 8.16 -2.06
N TYR A 143 12.24 9.08 -2.27
CA TYR A 143 12.20 9.93 -3.45
C TYR A 143 12.02 11.39 -3.05
N ASP A 144 12.56 12.29 -3.87
CA ASP A 144 12.46 13.74 -3.66
C ASP A 144 11.47 14.32 -4.67
N ARG A 145 10.41 14.97 -4.20
CA ARG A 145 9.40 15.61 -5.06
C ARG A 145 9.97 16.76 -5.89
N ARG A 146 11.12 17.31 -5.51
CA ARG A 146 11.82 18.35 -6.29
C ARG A 146 12.49 17.80 -7.55
N GLU A 147 12.81 16.51 -7.57
CA GLU A 147 13.34 15.81 -8.74
C GLU A 147 12.25 15.33 -9.71
N GLU A 148 10.97 15.51 -9.35
CA GLU A 148 9.84 15.06 -10.17
C GLU A 148 9.76 15.87 -11.48
N PRO A 149 9.75 15.21 -12.65
CA PRO A 149 9.60 15.88 -13.93
C PRO A 149 8.32 16.72 -14.00
N GLU A 150 8.42 17.90 -14.60
CA GLU A 150 7.31 18.86 -14.68
C GLU A 150 6.06 18.28 -15.37
N GLU A 151 6.24 17.41 -16.36
CA GLU A 151 5.17 16.68 -17.05
C GLU A 151 4.38 15.76 -16.11
N ILE A 152 5.06 15.13 -15.15
CA ILE A 152 4.45 14.25 -14.14
C ILE A 152 3.77 15.09 -13.07
N LYS A 153 4.39 16.20 -12.64
CA LYS A 153 3.80 17.14 -11.66
C LYS A 153 2.45 17.69 -12.11
N ARG A 154 2.28 17.94 -13.42
CA ARG A 154 1.03 18.45 -14.00
C ARG A 154 -0.09 17.40 -14.07
N LEU A 155 0.25 16.12 -14.02
CA LEU A 155 -0.71 15.02 -14.11
C LEU A 155 -1.09 14.51 -12.71
N GLU A 156 -2.32 14.81 -12.29
CA GLU A 156 -2.82 14.38 -10.99
C GLU A 156 -2.72 12.85 -10.83
N GLY A 157 -2.14 12.41 -9.72
CA GLY A 157 -2.02 10.99 -9.39
C GLY A 157 -0.81 10.27 -9.98
N ARG A 158 0.08 10.96 -10.72
CA ARG A 158 1.31 10.36 -11.28
C ARG A 158 2.54 10.48 -10.39
N THR A 159 2.55 11.41 -9.43
CA THR A 159 3.66 11.60 -8.48
C THR A 159 3.96 10.35 -7.66
N VAL A 160 2.94 9.67 -7.15
CA VAL A 160 3.13 8.49 -6.29
C VAL A 160 3.73 7.33 -7.10
N PRO A 161 3.17 6.92 -8.27
CA PRO A 161 3.81 5.93 -9.12
C PRO A 161 5.27 6.26 -9.45
N TRP A 162 5.54 7.48 -9.92
CA TRP A 162 6.91 7.91 -10.23
C TRP A 162 7.85 7.80 -9.02
N GLY A 163 7.41 8.29 -7.85
CA GLY A 163 8.21 8.28 -6.63
C GLY A 163 8.54 6.86 -6.16
N ILE A 164 7.58 5.93 -6.26
CA ILE A 164 7.83 4.52 -5.95
C ILE A 164 8.80 3.89 -6.95
N GLU A 165 8.65 4.14 -8.26
CA GLU A 165 9.61 3.65 -9.25
C GLU A 165 11.04 4.15 -8.99
N VAL A 166 11.18 5.43 -8.62
CA VAL A 166 12.48 6.01 -8.24
C VAL A 166 13.04 5.33 -6.99
N ALA A 167 12.21 5.16 -5.95
CA ALA A 167 12.62 4.53 -4.71
C ALA A 167 13.06 3.07 -4.92
N VAL A 168 12.34 2.31 -5.75
CA VAL A 168 12.69 0.93 -6.11
C VAL A 168 14.01 0.88 -6.90
N LYS A 169 14.20 1.76 -7.89
CA LYS A 169 15.46 1.86 -8.65
C LYS A 169 16.65 2.18 -7.74
N ARG A 170 16.49 3.13 -6.80
CA ARG A 170 17.51 3.48 -5.80
C ARG A 170 17.84 2.31 -4.86
N ALA A 171 16.88 1.43 -4.60
CA ALA A 171 17.07 0.21 -3.81
C ALA A 171 17.58 -1.00 -4.64
N GLY A 172 18.15 -0.77 -5.83
CA GLY A 172 18.70 -1.83 -6.67
C GLY A 172 17.65 -2.72 -7.34
N GLY A 173 16.46 -2.16 -7.61
CA GLY A 173 15.36 -2.86 -8.27
C GLY A 173 14.49 -3.72 -7.34
N ARG A 174 14.75 -3.69 -6.04
CA ARG A 174 13.96 -4.39 -5.03
C ARG A 174 12.94 -3.45 -4.41
N VAL A 175 11.72 -3.93 -4.17
CA VAL A 175 10.70 -3.17 -3.46
C VAL A 175 11.16 -2.93 -2.01
N PRO A 176 11.34 -1.67 -1.58
CA PRO A 176 11.75 -1.36 -0.21
C PRO A 176 10.65 -1.71 0.79
N ASP A 177 11.03 -2.09 2.02
CA ASP A 177 10.09 -2.25 3.13
C ASP A 177 9.48 -0.91 3.54
N LEU A 178 10.26 0.17 3.41
CA LEU A 178 9.86 1.53 3.76
C LEU A 178 10.33 2.52 2.69
N VAL A 179 9.41 3.35 2.20
CA VAL A 179 9.71 4.48 1.31
C VAL A 179 9.24 5.76 1.96
N TYR A 180 10.04 6.82 1.94
CA TYR A 180 9.62 8.13 2.44
C TYR A 180 9.89 9.26 1.45
N HIS A 181 9.24 10.40 1.69
CA HIS A 181 9.56 11.67 1.06
C HIS A 181 9.43 12.82 2.07
N LEU A 182 10.25 13.86 1.91
CA LEU A 182 10.25 15.03 2.79
C LEU A 182 9.19 16.08 2.44
N GLY A 183 8.25 15.74 1.57
CA GLY A 183 7.19 16.63 1.15
C GLY A 183 7.63 17.59 0.05
N ASP A 184 6.80 18.58 -0.22
CA ASP A 184 7.05 19.71 -1.13
C ASP A 184 6.09 20.84 -0.73
N TRP A 185 6.11 21.98 -1.42
CA TRP A 185 5.15 23.06 -1.19
C TRP A 185 3.70 22.55 -1.24
N GLY A 186 2.99 22.65 -0.11
CA GLY A 186 1.61 22.16 0.04
C GLY A 186 1.46 20.63 0.06
N LYS A 187 2.55 19.86 0.22
CA LYS A 187 2.56 18.40 0.33
C LYS A 187 3.23 17.96 1.62
N GLU A 188 2.45 17.38 2.51
CA GLU A 188 2.92 16.84 3.79
C GLU A 188 3.99 15.74 3.59
N PRO A 189 5.11 15.74 4.35
CA PRO A 189 6.07 14.63 4.37
C PRO A 189 5.42 13.31 4.79
N MET A 190 5.83 12.19 4.19
CA MET A 190 5.13 10.91 4.38
C MET A 190 6.09 9.72 4.37
N ILE A 191 5.75 8.70 5.15
CA ILE A 191 6.32 7.35 5.12
C ILE A 191 5.28 6.39 4.54
N LEU A 192 5.71 5.46 3.70
CA LEU A 192 4.96 4.31 3.21
C LEU A 192 5.66 3.04 3.67
N VAL A 193 4.96 2.21 4.44
CA VAL A 193 5.43 0.88 4.85
C VAL A 193 4.77 -0.14 3.95
N PHE A 194 5.56 -0.98 3.28
CA PHE A 194 5.09 -2.02 2.37
C PHE A 194 5.18 -3.41 2.99
N GLY A 195 4.27 -4.28 2.60
CA GLY A 195 4.20 -5.66 3.08
C GLY A 195 3.47 -6.58 2.12
N ARG A 196 3.52 -7.87 2.42
CA ARG A 196 2.90 -8.91 1.58
C ARG A 196 1.38 -8.91 1.65
N ASP A 197 0.86 -8.61 2.84
CA ASP A 197 -0.55 -8.50 3.15
C ASP A 197 -0.77 -7.47 4.26
N SER A 198 -2.03 -7.18 4.59
CA SER A 198 -2.40 -6.19 5.59
C SER A 198 -1.85 -6.51 6.98
N MET A 199 -1.74 -7.79 7.34
CA MET A 199 -1.24 -8.21 8.66
C MET A 199 0.27 -8.02 8.75
N ASP A 200 1.01 -8.35 7.68
CA ASP A 200 2.45 -8.10 7.57
C ASP A 200 2.76 -6.60 7.71
N VAL A 201 1.97 -5.73 7.08
CA VAL A 201 2.14 -4.27 7.23
C VAL A 201 1.89 -3.82 8.66
N VAL A 202 0.81 -4.28 9.31
CA VAL A 202 0.51 -3.90 10.71
C VAL A 202 1.60 -4.39 11.66
N GLU A 203 2.09 -5.61 11.48
CA GLU A 203 3.18 -6.17 12.27
C GLU A 203 4.48 -5.38 12.06
N LYS A 204 4.79 -4.99 10.82
CA LYS A 204 5.90 -4.07 10.52
C LYS A 204 5.72 -2.76 11.27
N VAL A 205 4.57 -2.10 11.16
CA VAL A 205 4.29 -0.83 11.86
C VAL A 205 4.47 -0.98 13.38
N ARG A 206 3.99 -2.07 13.97
CA ARG A 206 4.15 -2.37 15.39
C ARG A 206 5.62 -2.48 15.80
N ARG A 207 6.42 -3.24 15.04
CA ARG A 207 7.87 -3.39 15.27
C ARG A 207 8.61 -2.07 15.12
N LEU A 208 8.24 -1.29 14.10
CA LEU A 208 8.85 0.01 13.80
C LEU A 208 8.67 0.99 14.95
N ILE A 209 7.45 1.07 15.49
CA ILE A 209 7.10 1.97 16.60
C ILE A 209 7.77 1.53 17.91
N ALA A 210 7.81 0.21 18.17
CA ALA A 210 8.52 -0.33 19.32
C ALA A 210 10.02 0.00 19.27
N GLU A 211 10.65 -0.12 18.10
CA GLU A 211 12.07 0.19 17.91
C GLU A 211 12.36 1.71 17.95
N ALA A 212 11.44 2.55 17.49
CA ALA A 212 11.57 4.00 17.56
C ALA A 212 11.35 4.59 18.97
N SER A 213 10.79 3.78 19.88
CA SER A 213 10.56 4.15 21.28
C SER A 213 11.66 3.67 22.24
N ARG A 214 12.68 2.97 21.71
CA ARG A 214 13.92 2.63 22.40
C ARG A 214 14.91 3.78 22.32
#